data_AF-A0A3C7VWP0-F1
#
_entry.id   AF-A0A3C7VWP0-F1
#
_cell.length_a   1.000
_cell.length_b   1.000
_cell.length_c   1.000
_cell.angle_alpha   90.00
_cell.angle_beta   90.00
_cell.angle_gamma   90.00
#
_symmetry.space_group_name_H-M   'P 1'
#
loop_
_entity.id
_entity.type
_entity.pdbx_description
1 polymer ?
#
loop_
_entity_poly.entity_id
_entity_poly.type
_entity_poly.pdbx_seq_one_letter_code
_entity_poly.pdbx_strand_id
1 'polypeptide(L)'
;MSVAVETAPTGPGLRLVERLRAQRPRHGLRPLALLLLVTAAVLPLAAVALRILALSGSAGPVATALGAWFNDHLSLHWVPAVDRNTVLHIVMLPLAALLVALTRLSLGVRVLGFRAILIAIGMQEIGILPSLLLIAIIALTVVVVRPFMRASGMPLYARVATILTIVAATMVTGLLFGAQVESSTLTSFAFFPVVILAMLAESIADTVARESTAMAAWRTGATILLAMAIAALASVPALRELTLACPELIVTQLALTVLVSEFMDWRLLEDFRPGAAAVETEEGLSVAVVRNRWNKAVLAHEGSEPPRRYRLDSVQPLVDALRSAGHRVAVIEADARLYQRLRSFFGNRAPDRGLVINCAGGLQGTGRLCQVPAYCEMIGVPYSGPDPLAMASLSDRLQLFALLERHGLSVPAVVDEADAFREQGTPLLVHHRFQGDREPLRAATGVALDRALKQVRADGDTPLCTREPGGHRLRAIVLAGEQTAAAPRVLPLLERRSRRGG
;
A
#
# COMPACT_ATOMS: atom_id res chain seq x y z
N MET A 1 -44.42 6.08 26.27
CA MET A 1 -43.14 6.08 27.02
C MET A 1 -42.03 6.45 26.06
N SER A 2 -41.60 7.71 26.10
CA SER A 2 -40.47 8.22 25.32
C SER A 2 -39.17 7.73 25.94
N VAL A 3 -38.46 6.83 25.26
CA VAL A 3 -37.09 6.47 25.65
C VAL A 3 -36.17 7.54 25.06
N ALA A 4 -35.65 8.38 25.94
CA ALA A 4 -34.61 9.35 25.62
C ALA A 4 -33.37 8.59 25.14
N VAL A 5 -32.95 8.85 23.90
CA VAL A 5 -31.64 8.45 23.39
C VAL A 5 -30.63 9.38 24.04
N GLU A 6 -29.92 8.84 25.02
CA GLU A 6 -28.83 9.50 25.73
C GLU A 6 -27.70 9.81 24.72
N THR A 7 -27.58 11.08 24.33
CA THR A 7 -26.51 11.56 23.46
C THR A 7 -25.19 11.50 24.22
N ALA A 8 -24.38 10.48 23.96
CA ALA A 8 -23.04 10.36 24.54
C ALA A 8 -22.15 11.54 24.07
N PRO A 9 -21.37 12.17 24.96
CA PRO A 9 -20.53 13.31 24.60
C PRO A 9 -19.35 12.87 23.73
N THR A 10 -19.32 13.35 22.47
CA THR A 10 -18.28 13.07 21.48
C THR A 10 -17.04 13.93 21.69
N GLY A 11 -16.24 13.62 22.72
CA GLY A 11 -14.90 14.19 22.90
C GLY A 11 -13.82 13.36 22.18
N PRO A 12 -12.75 13.96 21.65
CA PRO A 12 -11.62 13.23 21.05
C PRO A 12 -10.96 12.24 22.02
N GLY A 13 -11.04 12.50 23.34
CA GLY A 13 -10.54 11.61 24.38
C GLY A 13 -11.34 10.30 24.55
N LEU A 14 -12.66 10.31 24.33
CA LEU A 14 -13.50 9.10 24.44
C LEU A 14 -13.30 8.16 23.23
N ARG A 15 -13.08 8.72 22.03
CA ARG A 15 -12.71 7.96 20.82
C ARG A 15 -11.37 7.24 20.97
N LEU A 16 -10.43 7.82 21.73
CA LEU A 16 -9.15 7.19 22.06
C LEU A 16 -9.35 5.95 22.96
N VAL A 17 -10.19 6.09 24.00
CA VAL A 17 -10.48 5.02 24.96
C VAL A 17 -11.21 3.83 24.32
N GLU A 18 -12.15 4.09 23.40
CA GLU A 18 -12.83 3.04 22.64
C GLU A 18 -11.90 2.33 21.65
N ARG A 19 -11.00 3.06 20.97
CA ARG A 19 -9.95 2.48 20.11
C ARG A 19 -8.97 1.61 20.91
N LEU A 20 -8.66 2.00 22.14
CA LEU A 20 -7.82 1.21 23.05
C LEU A 20 -8.52 -0.09 23.51
N ARG A 21 -9.84 -0.08 23.76
CA ARG A 21 -10.60 -1.27 24.17
C ARG A 21 -10.82 -2.29 23.04
N ALA A 22 -10.81 -1.86 21.78
CA ALA A 22 -11.05 -2.73 20.62
C ALA A 22 -9.80 -3.51 20.14
N GLN A 23 -8.66 -3.38 20.82
CA GLN A 23 -7.42 -4.02 20.40
C GLN A 23 -7.44 -5.53 20.68
N ARG A 24 -7.39 -6.32 19.60
CA ARG A 24 -6.95 -7.71 19.64
C ARG A 24 -5.65 -7.84 18.84
N PRO A 25 -4.72 -8.70 19.27
CA PRO A 25 -3.46 -8.93 18.55
C PRO A 25 -3.76 -9.30 17.10
N ARG A 26 -2.97 -8.74 16.17
CA ARG A 26 -3.14 -8.91 14.71
C ARG A 26 -2.86 -10.35 14.27
N HIS A 27 -1.95 -11.02 14.97
CA HIS A 27 -1.62 -12.42 14.86
C HIS A 27 -1.69 -13.03 16.27
N GLY A 28 -2.43 -14.12 16.43
CA GLY A 28 -2.36 -14.90 17.67
C GLY A 28 -0.98 -15.54 17.80
N LEU A 29 0.00 -14.81 18.34
CA LEU A 29 1.28 -15.39 18.75
C LEU A 29 0.96 -16.60 19.65
N ARG A 30 1.52 -17.76 19.31
CA ARG A 30 1.38 -18.96 20.16
C ARG A 30 1.82 -18.59 21.59
N PRO A 31 1.15 -19.08 22.63
CA PRO A 31 1.43 -18.69 24.02
C PRO A 31 2.90 -18.92 24.41
N LEU A 32 3.53 -19.96 23.86
CA LEU A 32 4.97 -20.21 24.03
C LEU A 32 5.85 -19.12 23.39
N ALA A 33 5.50 -18.62 22.21
CA ALA A 33 6.26 -17.56 21.55
C ALA A 33 6.12 -16.23 22.31
N LEU A 34 4.95 -15.95 22.87
CA LEU A 34 4.73 -14.78 23.73
C LEU A 34 5.54 -14.88 25.02
N LEU A 35 5.53 -16.06 25.67
CA LEU A 35 6.34 -16.31 26.87
C LEU A 35 7.82 -16.10 26.57
N LEU A 36 8.34 -16.69 25.49
CA LEU A 36 9.72 -16.53 25.06
C LEU A 36 10.07 -15.06 24.80
N LEU A 37 9.21 -14.32 24.11
CA LEU A 37 9.42 -12.90 23.83
C LEU A 37 9.46 -12.05 25.11
N VAL A 38 8.53 -12.29 26.04
CA VAL A 38 8.49 -11.59 27.33
C VAL A 38 9.71 -11.93 28.17
N THR A 39 10.12 -13.20 28.20
CA THR A 39 11.35 -13.59 28.91
C THR A 39 12.59 -12.93 28.29
N ALA A 40 12.69 -12.85 26.96
CA ALA A 40 13.78 -12.15 26.28
C ALA A 40 13.78 -10.64 26.54
N ALA A 41 12.61 -10.02 26.77
CA ALA A 41 12.52 -8.62 27.15
C ALA A 41 12.96 -8.36 28.60
N VAL A 42 12.52 -9.22 29.53
CA VAL A 42 12.72 -9.06 30.98
C VAL A 42 14.12 -9.48 31.44
N LEU A 43 14.71 -10.50 30.82
CA LEU A 43 15.98 -11.07 31.27
C LEU A 43 17.15 -10.07 31.24
N PRO A 44 17.36 -9.24 30.19
CA PRO A 44 18.39 -8.21 30.22
C PRO A 44 18.09 -7.09 31.22
N LEU A 45 16.81 -6.74 31.43
CA LEU A 45 16.42 -5.76 32.45
C LEU A 45 16.75 -6.25 33.87
N ALA A 46 16.56 -7.54 34.14
CA ALA A 46 16.97 -8.16 35.40
C ALA A 46 18.49 -8.14 35.58
N ALA A 47 19.27 -8.37 34.51
CA ALA A 47 20.73 -8.25 34.55
C ALA A 47 21.17 -6.82 34.87
N VAL A 48 20.55 -5.81 34.26
CA VAL A 48 20.81 -4.39 34.58
C VAL A 48 20.46 -4.07 36.03
N ALA A 49 19.32 -4.55 36.55
CA ALA A 49 18.93 -4.35 37.94
C ALA A 49 19.93 -4.96 38.92
N LEU A 50 20.45 -6.17 38.63
CA LEU A 50 21.49 -6.80 39.43
C LEU A 50 22.80 -6.01 39.43
N ARG A 51 23.19 -5.40 38.30
CA ARG A 51 24.36 -4.51 38.23
C ARG A 51 24.17 -3.24 39.06
N ILE A 52 23.01 -2.60 38.98
CA ILE A 52 22.69 -1.41 39.78
C ILE A 52 22.71 -1.75 41.27
N LEU A 53 22.14 -2.89 41.66
CA LEU A 53 22.15 -3.39 43.03
C LEU A 53 23.58 -3.71 43.53
N ALA A 54 24.44 -4.26 42.67
CA ALA A 54 25.84 -4.50 42.99
C ALA A 54 26.62 -3.20 43.24
N LEU A 55 26.36 -2.14 42.45
CA LEU A 55 26.96 -0.82 42.62
C LEU A 55 26.42 -0.06 43.84
N SER A 56 25.15 -0.29 44.20
CA SER A 56 24.50 0.34 45.36
C SER A 56 24.94 -0.23 46.72
N GLY A 57 25.62 -1.39 46.75
CA GLY A 57 26.06 -2.06 47.98
C GLY A 57 24.92 -2.61 48.86
N SER A 58 23.67 -2.55 48.41
CA SER A 58 22.47 -2.96 49.15
C SER A 58 22.03 -4.40 48.88
N ALA A 59 22.78 -5.14 48.07
CA ALA A 59 22.43 -6.48 47.61
C ALA A 59 23.17 -7.59 48.37
N GLY A 60 22.57 -8.79 48.44
CA GLY A 60 23.22 -9.96 49.02
C GLY A 60 24.45 -10.43 48.22
N PRO A 61 25.33 -11.25 48.82
CA PRO A 61 26.65 -11.61 48.26
C PRO A 61 26.60 -12.32 46.90
N VAL A 62 25.50 -13.02 46.60
CA VAL A 62 25.29 -13.67 45.29
C VAL A 62 24.95 -12.64 44.21
N ALA A 63 24.14 -11.63 44.53
CA ALA A 63 23.72 -10.60 43.59
C ALA A 63 24.88 -9.66 43.24
N THR A 64 25.75 -9.34 44.20
CA THR A 64 26.96 -8.55 43.97
C THR A 64 27.97 -9.31 43.11
N ALA A 65 28.18 -10.61 43.35
CA ALA A 65 29.08 -11.45 42.55
C ALA A 65 28.60 -11.60 41.09
N LEU A 66 27.30 -11.82 40.88
CA LEU A 66 26.71 -11.89 39.54
C LEU A 66 26.79 -10.54 38.82
N GLY A 67 26.49 -9.43 39.50
CA GLY A 67 26.61 -8.08 38.93
C GLY A 67 28.03 -7.73 38.49
N ALA A 68 29.05 -8.10 39.28
CA ALA A 68 30.45 -7.92 38.93
C ALA A 68 30.86 -8.75 37.70
N TRP A 69 30.45 -10.03 37.65
CA TRP A 69 30.73 -10.89 36.50
C TRP A 69 30.18 -10.32 35.19
N PHE A 70 28.96 -9.78 35.22
CA PHE A 70 28.35 -9.13 34.05
C PHE A 70 29.11 -7.86 33.64
N ASN A 71 29.59 -7.06 34.60
CA ASN A 71 30.34 -5.84 34.29
C ASN A 71 31.69 -6.15 33.61
N ASP A 72 32.36 -7.22 34.04
CA ASP A 72 33.68 -7.59 33.51
C ASP A 72 33.60 -8.24 32.12
N HIS A 73 32.54 -9.02 31.82
CA HIS A 73 32.44 -9.77 30.56
C HIS A 73 31.56 -9.12 29.50
N LEU A 74 30.59 -8.29 29.88
CA LEU A 74 29.56 -7.75 28.98
C LEU A 74 29.56 -6.22 28.87
N SER A 75 30.53 -5.50 29.46
CA SER A 75 30.65 -4.05 29.25
C SER A 75 31.43 -3.71 27.97
N LEU A 76 31.10 -2.61 27.31
CA LEU A 76 31.83 -2.07 26.15
C LEU A 76 32.84 -0.98 26.55
N HIS A 77 33.15 -0.87 27.84
CA HIS A 77 34.06 0.16 28.35
C HIS A 77 35.52 -0.05 27.93
N TRP A 78 35.88 -1.27 27.52
CA TRP A 78 37.20 -1.63 27.01
C TRP A 78 37.49 -1.04 25.61
N VAL A 79 36.49 -0.50 24.90
CA VAL A 79 36.67 0.06 23.55
C VAL A 79 37.44 1.40 23.61
N PRO A 80 38.51 1.56 22.79
CA PRO A 80 39.27 2.80 22.69
C PRO A 80 38.39 4.02 22.38
N ALA A 81 38.77 5.20 22.88
CA ALA A 81 37.99 6.43 22.70
C ALA A 81 37.78 6.82 21.22
N VAL A 82 38.70 6.41 20.33
CA VAL A 82 38.64 6.67 18.89
C VAL A 82 37.49 5.94 18.20
N ASP A 83 37.24 4.67 18.56
CA ASP A 83 36.22 3.83 17.91
C ASP A 83 34.87 3.83 18.65
N ARG A 84 34.83 4.42 19.85
CA ARG A 84 33.66 4.41 20.73
C ARG A 84 32.41 4.99 20.08
N ASN A 85 32.55 6.04 19.26
CA ASN A 85 31.42 6.65 18.56
C ASN A 85 30.83 5.72 17.50
N THR A 86 31.68 5.02 16.74
CA THR A 86 31.25 4.03 15.74
C THR A 86 30.49 2.88 16.39
N VAL A 87 31.00 2.36 17.52
CA VAL A 87 30.31 1.30 18.28
C VAL A 87 28.98 1.80 18.83
N LEU A 88 28.93 3.03 19.37
CA LEU A 88 27.68 3.64 19.84
C LEU A 88 26.63 3.75 18.72
N HIS A 89 27.02 4.13 17.50
CA HIS A 89 26.08 4.19 16.37
C HIS A 89 25.48 2.82 16.04
N ILE A 90 26.28 1.75 16.10
CA ILE A 90 25.81 0.39 15.84
C ILE A 90 24.86 -0.08 16.95
N VAL A 91 25.22 0.14 18.21
CA VAL A 91 24.44 -0.34 19.37
C VAL A 91 23.14 0.47 19.56
N MET A 92 23.09 1.73 19.11
CA MET A 92 21.87 2.56 19.13
C MET A 92 20.89 2.25 17.98
N LEU A 93 21.29 1.47 16.98
CA LEU A 93 20.46 1.17 15.81
C LEU A 93 19.14 0.45 16.17
N PRO A 94 19.09 -0.52 17.10
CA PRO A 94 17.84 -1.14 17.53
C PRO A 94 16.91 -0.18 18.28
N LEU A 95 17.47 0.77 19.04
CA LEU A 95 16.69 1.86 19.66
C LEU A 95 16.07 2.78 18.60
N ALA A 96 16.84 3.14 17.57
CA ALA A 96 16.34 3.92 16.45
C ALA A 96 15.22 3.17 15.70
N ALA A 97 15.39 1.86 15.48
CA ALA A 97 14.37 1.01 14.88
C ALA A 97 13.09 0.93 15.72
N LEU A 98 13.21 0.83 17.04
CA LEU A 98 12.09 0.88 17.97
C LEU A 98 11.34 2.22 17.87
N LEU A 99 12.05 3.35 17.82
CA LEU A 99 11.41 4.66 17.68
C LEU A 99 10.71 4.82 16.33
N VAL A 100 11.28 4.29 15.25
CA VAL A 100 10.64 4.23 13.93
C VAL A 100 9.37 3.38 13.97
N ALA A 101 9.42 2.20 14.60
CA ALA A 101 8.26 1.33 14.75
C ALA A 101 7.16 2.01 15.56
N LEU A 102 7.52 2.63 16.68
CA LEU A 102 6.60 3.38 17.53
C LEU A 102 5.96 4.53 16.74
N THR A 103 6.75 5.38 16.09
CA THR A 103 6.23 6.50 15.27
C THR A 103 5.27 6.02 14.17
N ARG A 104 5.62 4.92 13.50
CA ARG A 104 4.81 4.39 12.39
C ARG A 104 3.47 3.82 12.87
N LEU A 105 3.44 3.19 14.03
CA LEU A 105 2.28 2.47 14.54
C LEU A 105 1.46 3.32 15.51
N SER A 106 2.11 4.06 16.41
CA SER A 106 1.46 4.96 17.36
C SER A 106 0.96 6.24 16.69
N LEU A 107 1.78 6.92 15.88
CA LEU A 107 1.37 8.15 15.20
C LEU A 107 0.71 7.87 13.83
N GLY A 108 0.88 6.68 13.25
CA GLY A 108 0.28 6.34 11.96
C GLY A 108 0.89 7.14 10.79
N VAL A 109 2.04 7.77 10.98
CA VAL A 109 2.72 8.55 9.95
C VAL A 109 3.56 7.61 9.09
N ARG A 110 3.40 7.71 7.76
CA ARG A 110 4.19 6.92 6.80
C ARG A 110 5.58 7.55 6.64
N VAL A 111 6.43 7.35 7.63
CA VAL A 111 7.87 7.70 7.56
C VAL A 111 8.62 6.76 6.63
N LEU A 112 9.72 7.25 6.06
CA LEU A 112 10.59 6.50 5.14
C LEU A 112 11.48 5.48 5.88
N GLY A 113 10.90 4.67 6.78
CA GLY A 113 11.53 3.53 7.45
C GLY A 113 13.01 3.73 7.84
N PHE A 114 13.88 2.84 7.35
CA PHE A 114 15.33 2.82 7.58
C PHE A 114 16.05 4.12 7.24
N ARG A 115 15.50 4.94 6.33
CA ARG A 115 16.12 6.21 5.92
C ARG A 115 16.12 7.24 7.04
N ALA A 116 15.14 7.21 7.95
CA ALA A 116 15.16 8.08 9.13
C ALA A 116 16.36 7.80 10.03
N ILE A 117 16.74 6.51 10.16
CA ILE A 117 17.91 6.08 10.94
C ILE A 117 19.19 6.55 10.27
N LEU A 118 19.31 6.34 8.96
CA LEU A 118 20.43 6.81 8.16
C LEU A 118 20.63 8.33 8.25
N ILE A 119 19.55 9.10 8.13
CA ILE A 119 19.60 10.56 8.28
C ILE A 119 20.05 10.94 9.69
N ALA A 120 19.53 10.28 10.73
CA ALA A 120 19.92 10.55 12.12
C ALA A 120 21.43 10.35 12.34
N ILE A 121 22.01 9.28 11.80
CA ILE A 121 23.46 9.05 11.87
C ILE A 121 24.20 10.15 11.09
N GLY A 122 23.73 10.52 9.90
CA GLY A 122 24.29 11.65 9.14
C GLY A 122 24.25 12.99 9.89
N MET A 123 23.19 13.24 10.67
CA MET A 123 23.07 14.43 11.53
C MET A 123 24.06 14.40 12.71
N GLN A 124 24.51 13.23 13.16
CA GLN A 124 25.48 13.09 14.25
C GLN A 124 26.92 13.27 13.77
N GLU A 125 27.23 12.80 12.55
CA GLU A 125 28.57 12.93 11.97
C GLU A 125 28.86 14.35 11.47
N ILE A 126 27.90 14.96 10.75
CA ILE A 126 28.10 16.27 10.10
C ILE A 126 27.55 17.42 10.97
N GLY A 127 26.68 17.11 11.92
CA GLY A 127 25.89 18.08 12.67
C GLY A 127 24.50 18.31 12.08
N ILE A 128 23.58 18.80 12.93
CA ILE A 128 22.16 18.98 12.60
C ILE A 128 21.95 20.06 11.52
N LEU A 129 22.62 21.20 11.65
CA LEU A 129 22.40 22.34 10.74
C LEU A 129 22.95 22.06 9.32
N PRO A 130 24.20 21.57 9.14
CA PRO A 130 24.74 21.30 7.80
C PRO A 130 24.00 20.17 7.08
N SER A 131 23.56 19.14 7.82
CA SER A 131 22.79 18.03 7.25
C SER A 131 21.40 18.48 6.78
N LEU A 132 20.69 19.34 7.52
CA LEU A 132 19.42 19.92 7.08
C LEU A 132 19.58 20.76 5.80
N LEU A 133 20.63 21.57 5.71
CA LEU A 133 20.93 22.38 4.54
C LEU A 133 21.20 21.50 3.30
N LEU A 134 22.01 20.45 3.45
CA LEU A 134 22.34 19.52 2.37
C LEU A 134 21.11 18.73 1.90
N ILE A 135 20.28 18.25 2.83
CA ILE A 135 19.01 17.59 2.53
C ILE A 135 18.08 18.55 1.76
N ALA A 136 17.97 19.80 2.18
CA ALA A 136 17.15 20.81 1.52
C ALA A 136 17.61 21.09 0.09
N ILE A 137 18.92 21.25 -0.14
CA ILE A 137 19.50 21.44 -1.48
C ILE A 137 19.14 20.27 -2.39
N ILE A 138 19.35 19.03 -1.93
CA ILE A 138 19.08 17.84 -2.73
C ILE A 138 17.57 17.70 -3.02
N ALA A 139 16.72 17.88 -2.01
CA ALA A 139 15.27 17.84 -2.17
C ALA A 139 14.79 18.90 -3.19
N LEU A 140 15.36 20.11 -3.13
CA LEU A 140 15.07 21.18 -4.09
C LEU A 140 15.48 20.78 -5.51
N THR A 141 16.72 20.28 -5.71
CA THR A 141 17.20 19.81 -7.01
C THR A 141 16.27 18.75 -7.60
N VAL A 142 15.83 17.77 -6.81
CA VAL A 142 14.88 16.73 -7.26
C VAL A 142 13.54 17.32 -7.68
N VAL A 143 13.00 18.28 -6.92
CA VAL A 143 11.72 18.94 -7.24
C VAL A 143 11.82 19.76 -8.53
N VAL A 144 12.93 20.47 -8.73
CA VAL A 144 13.17 21.34 -9.91
C VAL A 144 13.43 20.54 -11.19
N VAL A 145 14.19 19.45 -11.12
CA VAL A 145 14.53 18.62 -12.28
C VAL A 145 13.32 17.83 -12.81
N ARG A 146 12.34 17.56 -11.94
CA ARG A 146 11.17 16.73 -12.27
C ARG A 146 10.30 17.22 -13.43
N PRO A 147 9.82 18.49 -13.49
CA PRO A 147 9.01 18.97 -14.62
C PRO A 147 9.73 18.79 -15.95
N PHE A 148 11.05 18.99 -15.98
CA PHE A 148 11.88 18.77 -17.15
C PHE A 148 11.87 17.29 -17.58
N MET A 149 12.07 16.36 -16.64
CA MET A 149 12.01 14.92 -16.94
C MET A 149 10.62 14.41 -17.34
N ARG A 150 9.55 15.06 -16.86
CA ARG A 150 8.17 14.73 -17.23
C ARG A 150 7.86 15.13 -18.68
N ALA A 151 8.43 16.25 -19.15
CA ALA A 151 8.26 16.69 -20.52
C ALA A 151 8.89 15.71 -21.53
N SER A 152 9.97 15.02 -21.15
CA SER A 152 10.72 14.12 -22.04
C SER A 152 10.12 12.71 -22.22
N GLY A 153 8.95 12.40 -21.65
CA GLY A 153 8.25 11.12 -21.88
C GLY A 153 8.96 9.84 -21.38
N MET A 154 10.00 9.96 -20.54
CA MET A 154 10.86 8.83 -20.18
C MET A 154 10.14 7.75 -19.35
N PRO A 155 10.47 6.45 -19.57
CA PRO A 155 10.04 5.34 -18.72
C PRO A 155 10.39 5.56 -17.24
N LEU A 156 9.58 5.02 -16.33
CA LEU A 156 9.71 5.23 -14.88
C LEU A 156 11.10 4.85 -14.33
N TYR A 157 11.67 3.73 -14.80
CA TYR A 157 12.99 3.25 -14.35
C TYR A 157 14.12 4.20 -14.77
N ALA A 158 14.05 4.75 -15.98
CA ALA A 158 15.04 5.70 -16.49
C ALA A 158 15.00 7.00 -15.69
N ARG A 159 13.80 7.47 -15.32
CA ARG A 159 13.62 8.69 -14.51
C ARG A 159 14.31 8.60 -13.14
N VAL A 160 14.16 7.48 -12.44
CA VAL A 160 14.78 7.29 -11.12
C VAL A 160 16.31 7.24 -11.24
N ALA A 161 16.83 6.54 -12.25
CA ALA A 161 18.27 6.46 -12.51
C ALA A 161 18.87 7.85 -12.80
N THR A 162 18.22 8.66 -13.64
CA THR A 162 18.70 10.02 -13.95
C THR A 162 18.67 10.93 -12.73
N ILE A 163 17.63 10.85 -11.90
CA ILE A 163 17.58 11.61 -10.64
C ILE A 163 18.76 11.22 -9.74
N LEU A 164 19.04 9.93 -9.60
CA LEU A 164 20.17 9.45 -8.82
C LEU A 164 21.52 9.96 -9.35
N THR A 165 21.72 9.94 -10.68
CA THR A 165 22.93 10.48 -11.32
C THR A 165 23.09 11.99 -11.09
N ILE A 166 22.00 12.76 -11.20
CA ILE A 166 22.03 14.22 -10.95
C ILE A 166 22.35 14.51 -9.48
N VAL A 167 21.77 13.74 -8.55
CA VAL A 167 22.07 13.86 -7.13
C VAL A 167 23.55 13.57 -6.88
N ALA A 168 24.08 12.45 -7.41
CA ALA A 168 25.49 12.11 -7.30
C ALA A 168 26.39 13.21 -7.88
N ALA A 169 26.05 13.77 -9.06
CA ALA A 169 26.79 14.88 -9.66
C ALA A 169 26.76 16.13 -8.77
N THR A 170 25.59 16.49 -8.22
CA THR A 170 25.43 17.62 -7.28
C THR A 170 26.31 17.43 -6.05
N MET A 171 26.41 16.20 -5.55
CA MET A 171 27.27 15.87 -4.41
C MET A 171 28.76 16.00 -4.74
N VAL A 172 29.20 15.49 -5.89
CA VAL A 172 30.59 15.64 -6.36
C VAL A 172 30.93 17.12 -6.53
N THR A 173 30.05 17.93 -7.12
CA THR A 173 30.23 19.38 -7.22
C THR A 173 30.36 20.04 -5.85
N GLY A 174 29.52 19.65 -4.88
CA GLY A 174 29.62 20.13 -3.50
C GLY A 174 30.96 19.76 -2.84
N LEU A 175 31.46 18.54 -3.06
CA LEU A 175 32.77 18.10 -2.55
C LEU A 175 33.94 18.86 -3.20
N LEU A 176 33.90 19.08 -4.51
CA LEU A 176 34.92 19.85 -5.22
C LEU A 176 34.95 21.32 -4.77
N PHE A 177 33.79 21.92 -4.50
CA PHE A 177 33.68 23.27 -3.97
C PHE A 177 34.16 23.33 -2.51
N GLY A 178 33.81 22.34 -1.70
CA GLY A 178 34.26 22.22 -0.31
C GLY A 178 35.78 22.03 -0.19
N ALA A 179 36.42 21.36 -1.15
CA ALA A 179 37.88 21.20 -1.17
C ALA A 179 38.65 22.52 -1.40
N GLN A 180 38.02 23.54 -1.97
CA GLN A 180 38.61 24.89 -2.10
C GLN A 180 38.46 25.74 -0.83
N VAL A 181 37.61 25.31 0.10
CA VAL A 181 37.45 25.95 1.41
C VAL A 181 38.35 25.18 2.38
N GLU A 182 39.53 25.73 2.70
CA GLU A 182 40.56 25.15 3.58
C GLU A 182 40.05 24.82 4.99
N SER A 183 39.23 23.79 5.12
CA SER A 183 38.69 23.28 6.37
C SER A 183 38.98 21.80 6.46
N SER A 184 39.90 21.45 7.37
CA SER A 184 40.38 20.09 7.62
C SER A 184 39.31 19.13 8.16
N THR A 185 38.09 19.62 8.41
CA THR A 185 36.93 18.87 8.91
C THR A 185 36.09 18.23 7.79
N LEU A 186 36.29 18.59 6.52
CA LEU A 186 35.44 18.15 5.41
C LEU A 186 35.94 16.86 4.69
N THR A 187 37.23 16.53 4.82
CA THR A 187 37.88 15.54 3.93
C THR A 187 37.75 14.08 4.39
N SER A 188 37.57 13.80 5.69
CA SER A 188 37.46 12.42 6.22
C SER A 188 36.03 11.89 6.38
N PHE A 189 35.01 12.72 6.15
CA PHE A 189 33.60 12.38 6.38
C PHE A 189 32.78 12.13 5.09
N ALA A 190 33.42 12.00 3.93
CA ALA A 190 32.72 12.12 2.65
C ALA A 190 31.89 10.90 2.21
N PHE A 191 32.21 9.66 2.59
CA PHE A 191 31.58 8.48 1.98
C PHE A 191 30.24 8.06 2.59
N PHE A 192 30.13 8.08 3.92
CA PHE A 192 28.92 7.57 4.60
C PHE A 192 27.70 8.50 4.40
N PRO A 193 27.81 9.84 4.52
CA PRO A 193 26.72 10.76 4.19
C PRO A 193 26.26 10.72 2.73
N VAL A 194 27.16 10.47 1.78
CA VAL A 194 26.82 10.34 0.35
C VAL A 194 25.82 9.22 0.11
N VAL A 195 26.06 8.05 0.71
CA VAL A 195 25.14 6.91 0.60
C VAL A 195 23.78 7.24 1.22
N ILE A 196 23.76 7.90 2.38
CA ILE A 196 22.53 8.32 3.07
C ILE A 196 21.70 9.27 2.20
N LEU A 197 22.35 10.27 1.60
CA LEU A 197 21.70 11.30 0.81
C LEU A 197 21.21 10.78 -0.54
N ALA A 198 21.97 9.88 -1.16
CA ALA A 198 21.55 9.16 -2.36
C ALA A 198 20.27 8.33 -2.10
N MET A 199 20.26 7.57 -0.99
CA MET A 199 19.10 6.78 -0.55
C MET A 199 17.88 7.65 -0.21
N LEU A 200 18.12 8.85 0.36
CA LEU A 200 17.07 9.83 0.61
C LEU A 200 16.48 10.37 -0.69
N ALA A 201 17.33 10.79 -1.62
CA ALA A 201 16.89 11.35 -2.90
C ALA A 201 16.08 10.35 -3.73
N GLU A 202 16.51 9.09 -3.77
CA GLU A 202 15.75 8.00 -4.41
C GLU A 202 14.34 7.88 -3.81
N SER A 203 14.22 7.95 -2.49
CA SER A 203 12.93 7.79 -1.81
C SER A 203 11.99 8.97 -1.99
N ILE A 204 12.53 10.18 -2.02
CA ILE A 204 11.77 11.39 -2.35
C ILE A 204 11.29 11.26 -3.80
N ALA A 205 12.18 10.86 -4.72
CA ALA A 205 11.83 10.65 -6.11
C ALA A 205 10.72 9.61 -6.30
N ASP A 206 10.81 8.43 -5.64
CA ASP A 206 9.79 7.38 -5.72
C ASP A 206 8.46 7.81 -5.08
N THR A 207 8.51 8.48 -3.91
CA THR A 207 7.30 8.97 -3.23
C THR A 207 6.58 10.02 -4.07
N VAL A 208 7.33 10.99 -4.61
CA VAL A 208 6.82 12.03 -5.50
C VAL A 208 6.35 11.47 -6.85
N ALA A 209 6.85 10.29 -7.28
CA ALA A 209 6.40 9.61 -8.49
C ALA A 209 5.07 8.86 -8.28
N ARG A 210 4.84 8.32 -7.08
CA ARG A 210 3.65 7.52 -6.76
C ARG A 210 2.50 8.33 -6.17
N GLU A 211 2.78 9.47 -5.54
CA GLU A 211 1.82 10.25 -4.75
C GLU A 211 1.88 11.77 -5.03
N SER A 212 0.96 12.54 -4.46
CA SER A 212 0.91 14.00 -4.62
C SER A 212 2.14 14.67 -3.98
N THR A 213 2.53 15.84 -4.50
CA THR A 213 3.67 16.62 -3.97
C THR A 213 3.49 17.01 -2.50
N ALA A 214 2.25 17.28 -2.08
CA ALA A 214 1.90 17.55 -0.68
C ALA A 214 2.14 16.32 0.22
N MET A 215 1.76 15.13 -0.23
CA MET A 215 1.98 13.90 0.54
C MET A 215 3.46 13.58 0.65
N ALA A 216 4.23 13.81 -0.42
CA ALA A 216 5.67 13.66 -0.38
C ALA A 216 6.33 14.65 0.61
N ALA A 217 5.94 15.92 0.60
CA ALA A 217 6.45 16.92 1.54
C ALA A 217 6.14 16.54 2.99
N TRP A 218 4.91 16.10 3.28
CA TRP A 218 4.51 15.64 4.62
C TRP A 218 5.36 14.44 5.09
N ARG A 219 5.59 13.45 4.22
CA ARG A 219 6.39 12.28 4.56
C ARG A 219 7.86 12.61 4.77
N THR A 220 8.44 13.45 3.92
CA THR A 220 9.83 13.89 4.05
C THR A 220 10.00 14.69 5.33
N GLY A 221 9.08 15.62 5.63
CA GLY A 221 9.08 16.40 6.87
C GLY A 221 8.98 15.51 8.12
N ALA A 222 8.04 14.56 8.14
CA ALA A 222 7.92 13.62 9.25
C ALA A 222 9.15 12.71 9.42
N THR A 223 9.81 12.34 8.31
CA THR A 223 11.03 11.54 8.34
C THR A 223 12.20 12.34 8.91
N ILE A 224 12.34 13.61 8.53
CA ILE A 224 13.39 14.51 9.07
C ILE A 224 13.14 14.79 10.56
N LEU A 225 11.90 15.06 10.96
CA LEU A 225 11.55 15.29 12.37
C LEU A 225 11.84 14.06 13.22
N LEU A 226 11.49 12.86 12.72
CA LEU A 226 11.84 11.60 13.37
C LEU A 226 13.35 11.41 13.46
N ALA A 227 14.10 11.67 12.39
CA ALA A 227 15.55 11.56 12.38
C ALA A 227 16.20 12.51 13.41
N MET A 228 15.68 13.74 13.51
CA MET A 228 16.12 14.71 14.52
C MET A 228 15.82 14.22 15.95
N ALA A 229 14.67 13.59 16.18
CA ALA A 229 14.35 13.00 17.49
C ALA A 229 15.28 11.83 17.84
N ILE A 230 15.61 10.96 16.87
CA ILE A 230 16.59 9.88 17.05
C ILE A 230 17.97 10.47 17.39
N ALA A 231 18.41 11.47 16.63
CA ALA A 231 19.71 12.10 16.81
C ALA A 231 19.82 12.79 18.19
N ALA A 232 18.75 13.47 18.63
CA ALA A 232 18.66 14.10 19.95
C ALA A 232 18.63 13.08 21.08
N LEU A 233 17.93 11.96 20.92
CA LEU A 233 17.92 10.91 21.93
C LEU A 233 19.31 10.28 22.10
N ALA A 234 20.02 10.06 20.99
CA ALA A 234 21.36 9.52 21.01
C ALA A 234 22.46 10.55 21.39
N SER A 235 22.13 11.83 21.58
CA SER A 235 23.05 12.81 22.18
C SER A 235 22.96 12.88 23.71
N VAL A 236 21.97 12.22 24.34
CA VAL A 236 21.81 12.20 25.80
C VAL A 236 22.98 11.44 26.46
N PRO A 237 23.77 12.08 27.36
CA PRO A 237 24.92 11.45 28.00
C PRO A 237 24.57 10.19 28.79
N ALA A 238 23.49 10.24 29.58
CA ALA A 238 23.00 9.12 30.36
C ALA A 238 22.66 7.90 29.51
N LEU A 239 22.12 8.12 28.31
CA LEU A 239 21.78 7.03 27.40
C LEU A 239 23.04 6.41 26.79
N ARG A 240 24.03 7.23 26.42
CA ARG A 240 25.34 6.76 25.92
C ARG A 240 26.07 5.91 26.95
N GLU A 241 26.11 6.36 28.19
CA GLU A 241 26.74 5.63 29.31
C GLU A 241 26.00 4.31 29.58
N LEU A 242 24.67 4.34 29.62
CA LEU A 242 23.86 3.13 29.82
C LEU A 242 24.07 2.11 28.70
N THR A 243 24.15 2.56 27.44
CA THR A 243 24.37 1.70 26.28
C THR A 243 25.78 1.09 26.26
N LEU A 244 26.80 1.80 26.75
CA LEU A 244 28.16 1.25 26.90
C LEU A 244 28.29 0.32 28.10
N ALA A 245 27.55 0.60 29.18
CA ALA A 245 27.53 -0.25 30.36
C ALA A 245 26.80 -1.57 30.07
N CYS A 246 25.66 -1.50 29.37
CA CYS A 246 24.73 -2.62 29.23
C CYS A 246 24.29 -2.83 27.75
N PRO A 247 25.16 -3.36 26.88
CA PRO A 247 24.80 -3.66 25.48
C PRO A 247 23.72 -4.75 25.34
N GLU A 248 23.50 -5.58 26.36
CA GLU A 248 22.44 -6.60 26.36
C GLU A 248 21.02 -6.00 26.20
N LEU A 249 20.85 -4.70 26.46
CA LEU A 249 19.59 -3.97 26.24
C LEU A 249 19.14 -4.00 24.77
N ILE A 250 20.02 -4.31 23.82
CA ILE A 250 19.64 -4.56 22.42
C ILE A 250 18.56 -5.65 22.33
N VAL A 251 18.67 -6.73 23.12
CA VAL A 251 17.70 -7.85 23.10
C VAL A 251 16.34 -7.37 23.59
N THR A 252 16.33 -6.55 24.65
CA THR A 252 15.10 -5.93 25.17
C THR A 252 14.48 -5.00 24.14
N GLN A 253 15.27 -4.17 23.44
CA GLN A 253 14.79 -3.27 22.39
C GLN A 253 14.22 -4.05 21.19
N LEU A 254 14.84 -5.18 20.82
CA LEU A 254 14.35 -6.06 19.77
C LEU A 254 13.00 -6.69 20.16
N ALA A 255 12.92 -7.28 21.35
CA ALA A 255 11.68 -7.89 21.86
C ALA A 255 10.55 -6.85 21.97
N LEU A 256 10.87 -5.64 22.45
CA LEU A 256 9.93 -4.53 22.52
C LEU A 256 9.50 -4.06 21.13
N THR A 257 10.39 -4.03 20.14
CA THR A 257 10.02 -3.68 18.75
C THR A 257 8.99 -4.66 18.20
N VAL A 258 9.19 -5.96 18.43
CA VAL A 258 8.22 -7.00 18.04
C VAL A 258 6.90 -6.82 18.78
N LEU A 259 6.94 -6.60 20.09
CA LEU A 259 5.76 -6.41 20.93
C LEU A 259 4.97 -5.16 20.50
N VAL A 260 5.65 -4.04 20.28
CA VAL A 260 5.06 -2.80 19.73
C VAL A 260 4.44 -3.05 18.36
N SER A 261 5.08 -3.84 17.50
CA SER A 261 4.55 -4.17 16.17
C SER A 261 3.25 -4.98 16.20
N GLU A 262 3.08 -5.78 17.24
CA GLU A 262 1.92 -6.67 17.40
C GLU A 262 0.77 -5.98 18.13
N PHE A 263 1.06 -5.17 19.15
CA PHE A 263 0.05 -4.62 20.06
C PHE A 263 -0.23 -3.11 19.88
N MET A 264 0.72 -2.30 19.38
CA MET A 264 0.65 -0.82 19.49
C MET A 264 0.31 -0.08 18.17
N ASP A 265 -0.81 -0.42 17.53
CA ASP A 265 -1.32 0.29 16.34
C ASP A 265 -2.35 1.38 16.69
N TRP A 266 -1.91 2.51 17.26
CA TRP A 266 -2.81 3.60 17.69
C TRP A 266 -3.16 4.62 16.61
N ARG A 267 -2.32 4.77 15.57
CA ARG A 267 -2.52 5.62 14.39
C ARG A 267 -3.05 7.05 14.71
N LEU A 268 -2.53 7.67 15.76
CA LEU A 268 -3.02 8.91 16.38
C LEU A 268 -3.01 10.15 15.47
N LEU A 269 -2.09 10.23 14.50
CA LEU A 269 -1.96 11.36 13.56
C LEU A 269 -2.46 11.00 12.15
N GLU A 270 -3.32 9.98 12.03
CA GLU A 270 -3.95 9.66 10.74
C GLU A 270 -4.86 10.78 10.24
N ASP A 271 -5.52 11.50 11.15
CA ASP A 271 -6.49 12.57 10.85
C ASP A 271 -5.80 13.89 10.44
N PHE A 272 -4.54 14.11 10.85
CA PHE A 272 -3.76 15.32 10.55
C PHE A 272 -3.06 15.30 9.18
N ARG A 273 -3.24 14.24 8.38
CA ARG A 273 -2.59 14.15 7.07
C ARG A 273 -3.16 15.21 6.12
N PRO A 274 -2.33 15.95 5.36
CA PRO A 274 -2.85 16.83 4.31
C PRO A 274 -3.59 16.01 3.25
N GLY A 275 -4.90 16.24 3.14
CA GLY A 275 -5.84 15.45 2.34
C GLY A 275 -6.69 14.42 3.13
N ALA A 276 -6.47 14.24 4.43
CA ALA A 276 -7.38 13.53 5.33
C ALA A 276 -8.52 14.42 5.84
N ALA A 277 -8.30 15.74 5.88
CA ALA A 277 -9.31 16.73 6.27
C ALA A 277 -10.41 16.98 5.22
N ALA A 278 -10.51 16.15 4.18
CA ALA A 278 -11.66 16.15 3.30
C ALA A 278 -12.46 14.88 3.58
N VAL A 279 -13.64 15.09 4.17
CA VAL A 279 -14.77 14.15 4.28
C VAL A 279 -14.81 13.27 5.55
N GLU A 280 -15.09 13.90 6.69
CA GLU A 280 -16.07 13.34 7.64
C GLU A 280 -17.26 14.31 7.70
N THR A 281 -18.17 14.17 6.73
CA THR A 281 -19.55 14.64 6.89
C THR A 281 -20.36 13.43 7.33
N GLU A 282 -21.08 13.53 8.45
CA GLU A 282 -21.98 12.47 8.96
C GLU A 282 -23.06 12.03 7.95
N GLU A 283 -23.21 12.76 6.84
CA GLU A 283 -24.16 12.49 5.77
C GLU A 283 -23.65 11.57 4.65
N GLY A 284 -22.34 11.31 4.54
CA GLY A 284 -21.75 10.58 3.42
C GLY A 284 -21.76 9.05 3.53
N LEU A 285 -21.91 8.33 2.41
CA LEU A 285 -21.71 6.87 2.36
C LEU A 285 -20.23 6.50 2.59
N SER A 286 -20.00 5.34 3.19
CA SER A 286 -18.70 4.67 3.18
C SER A 286 -18.61 3.79 1.94
N VAL A 287 -17.75 4.17 1.00
CA VAL A 287 -17.65 3.55 -0.33
C VAL A 287 -16.30 2.86 -0.51
N ALA A 288 -16.33 1.56 -0.76
CA ALA A 288 -15.16 0.76 -1.11
C ALA A 288 -15.11 0.55 -2.63
N VAL A 289 -14.16 1.19 -3.32
CA VAL A 289 -13.91 0.97 -4.75
C VAL A 289 -12.96 -0.22 -4.91
N VAL A 290 -13.48 -1.34 -5.42
CA VAL A 290 -12.76 -2.61 -5.54
C VAL A 290 -12.22 -2.79 -6.97
N ARG A 291 -10.93 -3.13 -7.13
CA ARG A 291 -10.27 -3.24 -8.46
C ARG A 291 -9.14 -4.27 -8.51
N ASN A 292 -8.67 -4.63 -9.71
CA ASN A 292 -7.53 -5.53 -9.94
C ASN A 292 -6.33 -4.81 -10.62
N ARG A 293 -5.41 -4.22 -9.85
CA ARG A 293 -4.11 -3.72 -10.35
C ARG A 293 -3.00 -4.78 -10.34
N TRP A 294 -3.04 -5.72 -9.40
CA TRP A 294 -1.94 -6.65 -9.15
C TRP A 294 -2.49 -8.08 -9.01
N ASN A 295 -2.09 -8.98 -9.90
CA ASN A 295 -2.56 -10.38 -9.92
C ASN A 295 -1.54 -11.32 -9.25
N LYS A 296 -1.05 -11.00 -8.05
CA LYS A 296 0.09 -11.73 -7.42
C LYS A 296 -0.30 -12.74 -6.34
N ALA A 297 -1.58 -13.06 -6.19
CA ALA A 297 -2.08 -13.79 -5.02
C ALA A 297 -2.87 -15.08 -5.36
N VAL A 298 -2.55 -15.76 -6.47
CA VAL A 298 -3.14 -17.06 -6.80
C VAL A 298 -2.11 -18.17 -6.59
N LEU A 299 -2.55 -19.31 -6.04
CA LEU A 299 -1.68 -20.45 -5.73
C LEU A 299 -1.20 -21.18 -7.01
N ALA A 300 -2.10 -21.30 -7.98
CA ALA A 300 -1.84 -21.81 -9.31
C ALA A 300 -2.63 -20.97 -10.32
N HIS A 301 -2.07 -20.76 -11.52
CA HIS A 301 -2.77 -20.05 -12.58
C HIS A 301 -3.58 -21.05 -13.42
N GLU A 302 -4.90 -20.93 -13.37
CA GLU A 302 -5.82 -21.79 -14.12
C GLU A 302 -7.00 -21.01 -14.71
N GLY A 303 -7.31 -21.31 -15.97
CA GLY A 303 -8.41 -20.68 -16.71
C GLY A 303 -8.12 -19.25 -17.15
N SER A 304 -9.19 -18.51 -17.44
CA SER A 304 -9.06 -17.20 -18.10
C SER A 304 -8.73 -16.05 -17.17
N GLU A 305 -7.76 -15.21 -17.57
CA GLU A 305 -7.35 -14.01 -16.84
C GLU A 305 -8.18 -12.75 -17.21
N PRO A 306 -8.25 -11.74 -16.34
CA PRO A 306 -8.89 -10.46 -16.66
C PRO A 306 -8.15 -9.71 -17.77
N PRO A 307 -8.88 -9.04 -18.68
CA PRO A 307 -8.30 -8.15 -19.68
C PRO A 307 -7.43 -7.05 -19.07
N ARG A 308 -6.41 -6.62 -19.80
CA ARG A 308 -5.44 -5.60 -19.33
C ARG A 308 -6.10 -4.28 -18.89
N ARG A 309 -7.29 -3.93 -19.41
CA ARG A 309 -7.99 -2.69 -19.03
C ARG A 309 -8.27 -2.59 -17.53
N TYR A 310 -8.62 -3.70 -16.87
CA TYR A 310 -8.86 -3.72 -15.41
C TYR A 310 -7.62 -3.35 -14.59
N ARG A 311 -6.43 -3.56 -15.17
CA ARG A 311 -5.13 -3.23 -14.58
C ARG A 311 -4.65 -1.81 -14.90
N LEU A 312 -4.91 -1.36 -16.14
CA LEU A 312 -4.36 -0.14 -16.70
C LEU A 312 -5.25 1.08 -16.47
N ASP A 313 -6.57 0.89 -16.39
CA ASP A 313 -7.52 1.98 -16.23
C ASP A 313 -7.44 2.54 -14.81
N SER A 314 -7.36 3.87 -14.73
CA SER A 314 -7.34 4.56 -13.46
C SER A 314 -8.75 4.67 -12.90
N VAL A 315 -8.95 4.20 -11.67
CA VAL A 315 -10.18 4.46 -10.90
C VAL A 315 -10.17 5.85 -10.26
N GLN A 316 -9.10 6.63 -10.43
CA GLN A 316 -8.93 7.92 -9.75
C GLN A 316 -10.05 8.92 -10.08
N PRO A 317 -10.54 9.08 -11.33
CA PRO A 317 -11.65 9.99 -11.62
C PRO A 317 -12.93 9.64 -10.85
N LEU A 318 -13.23 8.33 -10.72
CA LEU A 318 -14.36 7.85 -9.93
C LEU A 318 -14.15 8.17 -8.43
N VAL A 319 -12.95 7.89 -7.91
CA VAL A 319 -12.60 8.16 -6.51
C VAL A 319 -12.69 9.65 -6.20
N ASP A 320 -12.19 10.51 -7.09
CA ASP A 320 -12.23 11.96 -6.94
C ASP A 320 -13.67 12.48 -6.98
N ALA A 321 -14.50 11.98 -7.90
CA ALA A 321 -15.91 12.32 -7.96
C ALA A 321 -16.65 11.95 -6.68
N LEU A 322 -16.48 10.71 -6.19
CA LEU A 322 -17.12 10.24 -4.95
C LEU A 322 -16.65 11.03 -3.71
N ARG A 323 -15.36 11.38 -3.63
CA ARG A 323 -14.81 12.21 -2.55
C ARG A 323 -15.33 13.64 -2.64
N SER A 324 -15.41 14.21 -3.84
CA SER A 324 -16.00 15.55 -4.04
C SER A 324 -17.49 15.61 -3.69
N ALA A 325 -18.19 14.47 -3.81
CA ALA A 325 -19.58 14.31 -3.37
C ALA A 325 -19.73 14.09 -1.84
N GLY A 326 -18.63 14.14 -1.07
CA GLY A 326 -18.68 13.99 0.39
C GLY A 326 -18.80 12.55 0.87
N HIS A 327 -18.35 11.56 0.10
CA HIS A 327 -18.30 10.16 0.54
C HIS A 327 -16.92 9.77 1.09
N ARG A 328 -16.89 8.88 2.08
CA ARG A 328 -15.66 8.29 2.59
C ARG A 328 -15.23 7.16 1.65
N VAL A 329 -14.17 7.37 0.86
CA VAL A 329 -13.78 6.43 -0.21
C VAL A 329 -12.44 5.75 0.04
N ALA A 330 -12.44 4.42 0.07
CA ALA A 330 -11.24 3.59 0.04
C ALA A 330 -11.13 2.80 -1.26
N VAL A 331 -9.90 2.66 -1.76
CA VAL A 331 -9.60 1.79 -2.92
C VAL A 331 -9.01 0.49 -2.41
N ILE A 332 -9.65 -0.62 -2.74
CA ILE A 332 -9.31 -1.95 -2.25
C ILE A 332 -8.98 -2.86 -3.44
N GLU A 333 -7.91 -3.64 -3.29
CA GLU A 333 -7.48 -4.60 -4.30
C GLU A 333 -8.28 -5.91 -4.15
N ALA A 334 -8.81 -6.41 -5.26
CA ALA A 334 -9.62 -7.63 -5.36
C ALA A 334 -8.73 -8.87 -5.46
N ASP A 335 -8.10 -9.24 -4.34
CA ASP A 335 -7.28 -10.43 -4.20
C ASP A 335 -7.81 -11.34 -3.07
N ALA A 336 -7.09 -12.42 -2.75
CA ALA A 336 -7.44 -13.34 -1.67
C ALA A 336 -7.59 -12.67 -0.28
N ARG A 337 -7.11 -11.43 -0.10
CA ARG A 337 -7.24 -10.65 1.15
C ARG A 337 -8.39 -9.65 1.10
N LEU A 338 -9.23 -9.66 0.05
CA LEU A 338 -10.37 -8.76 -0.12
C LEU A 338 -11.27 -8.73 1.13
N TYR A 339 -11.62 -9.90 1.67
CA TYR A 339 -12.39 -10.03 2.90
C TYR A 339 -11.81 -9.22 4.08
N GLN A 340 -10.51 -9.41 4.34
CA GLN A 340 -9.82 -8.76 5.46
C GLN A 340 -9.80 -7.24 5.28
N ARG A 341 -9.57 -6.77 4.04
CA ARG A 341 -9.54 -5.34 3.74
C ARG A 341 -10.93 -4.69 3.84
N LEU A 342 -11.97 -5.35 3.34
CA LEU A 342 -13.35 -4.87 3.48
C LEU A 342 -13.74 -4.77 4.95
N ARG A 343 -13.44 -5.80 5.77
CA ARG A 343 -13.65 -5.74 7.21
C ARG A 343 -12.83 -4.65 7.90
N SER A 344 -11.59 -4.41 7.49
CA SER A 344 -10.78 -3.33 8.05
C SER A 344 -11.35 -1.94 7.74
N PHE A 345 -12.05 -1.79 6.61
CA PHE A 345 -12.62 -0.53 6.17
C PHE A 345 -14.01 -0.28 6.79
N PHE A 346 -14.87 -1.30 6.77
CA PHE A 346 -16.26 -1.23 7.22
C PHE A 346 -16.45 -1.55 8.71
N GLY A 347 -15.51 -2.27 9.32
CA GLY A 347 -15.58 -2.72 10.71
C GLY A 347 -16.09 -4.16 10.85
N ASN A 348 -16.52 -4.52 12.07
CA ASN A 348 -16.98 -5.86 12.42
C ASN A 348 -18.48 -6.10 12.16
N ARG A 349 -19.22 -5.07 11.74
CA ARG A 349 -20.63 -5.16 11.37
C ARG A 349 -20.81 -4.56 9.98
N ALA A 350 -21.78 -5.05 9.23
CA ALA A 350 -22.18 -4.44 7.96
C ALA A 350 -22.56 -2.98 8.25
N PRO A 351 -22.00 -1.99 7.54
CA PRO A 351 -22.34 -0.60 7.80
C PRO A 351 -23.73 -0.30 7.24
N ASP A 352 -24.57 0.39 8.02
CA ASP A 352 -25.87 0.88 7.57
C ASP A 352 -25.75 1.80 6.32
N ARG A 353 -24.56 2.37 6.09
CA ARG A 353 -24.23 3.29 4.98
C ARG A 353 -23.02 2.81 4.18
N GLY A 354 -22.87 1.51 4.02
CA GLY A 354 -21.76 0.87 3.30
C GLY A 354 -22.10 0.50 1.86
N LEU A 355 -21.21 0.79 0.92
CA LEU A 355 -21.35 0.37 -0.48
C LEU A 355 -20.00 -0.07 -1.06
N VAL A 356 -19.98 -1.19 -1.77
CA VAL A 356 -18.86 -1.61 -2.60
C VAL A 356 -19.13 -1.24 -4.06
N ILE A 357 -18.26 -0.42 -4.66
CA ILE A 357 -18.29 -0.20 -6.11
C ILE A 357 -17.31 -1.18 -6.76
N ASN A 358 -17.87 -2.14 -7.49
CA ASN A 358 -17.10 -3.19 -8.16
C ASN A 358 -16.56 -2.69 -9.51
N CYS A 359 -15.25 -2.42 -9.56
CA CYS A 359 -14.50 -2.16 -10.79
C CYS A 359 -13.49 -3.29 -11.10
N ALA A 360 -13.66 -4.45 -10.46
CA ALA A 360 -12.78 -5.60 -10.59
C ALA A 360 -13.21 -6.51 -11.74
N GLY A 361 -12.21 -7.16 -12.36
CA GLY A 361 -12.42 -8.17 -13.41
C GLY A 361 -12.27 -9.61 -12.88
N GLY A 362 -12.06 -9.78 -11.58
CA GLY A 362 -11.66 -11.05 -10.98
C GLY A 362 -10.18 -11.38 -11.22
N LEU A 363 -9.73 -12.51 -10.67
CA LEU A 363 -8.34 -12.97 -10.78
C LEU A 363 -8.13 -13.94 -11.94
N GLN A 364 -8.95 -15.00 -11.99
CA GLN A 364 -8.85 -16.08 -12.98
C GLN A 364 -10.10 -16.98 -13.00
N GLY A 365 -10.21 -17.82 -14.03
CA GLY A 365 -11.23 -18.85 -14.18
C GLY A 365 -12.52 -18.39 -14.87
N THR A 366 -13.41 -19.33 -15.13
CA THR A 366 -14.66 -19.12 -15.87
C THR A 366 -15.58 -18.11 -15.17
N GLY A 367 -15.75 -18.25 -13.85
CA GLY A 367 -16.60 -17.39 -13.01
C GLY A 367 -15.88 -16.16 -12.43
N ARG A 368 -14.79 -15.67 -13.05
CA ARG A 368 -13.96 -14.61 -12.43
C ARG A 368 -14.74 -13.33 -12.10
N LEU A 369 -15.72 -12.96 -12.93
CA LEU A 369 -16.55 -11.77 -12.74
C LEU A 369 -17.50 -11.91 -11.54
N CYS A 370 -17.82 -13.15 -11.13
CA CYS A 370 -18.66 -13.44 -9.97
C CYS A 370 -17.89 -13.36 -8.64
N GLN A 371 -16.55 -13.32 -8.66
CA GLN A 371 -15.73 -13.39 -7.43
C GLN A 371 -16.05 -12.26 -6.46
N VAL A 372 -15.99 -11.00 -6.90
CA VAL A 372 -16.25 -9.85 -6.01
C VAL A 372 -17.71 -9.80 -5.53
N PRO A 373 -18.73 -9.95 -6.40
CA PRO A 373 -20.12 -10.07 -5.95
C PRO A 373 -20.32 -11.17 -4.90
N ALA A 374 -19.77 -12.37 -5.14
CA ALA A 374 -19.88 -13.49 -4.20
C ALA A 374 -19.22 -13.18 -2.84
N TYR A 375 -18.06 -12.51 -2.83
CA TYR A 375 -17.45 -12.04 -1.59
C TYR A 375 -18.32 -10.99 -0.87
N CYS A 376 -18.97 -10.08 -1.60
CA CYS A 376 -19.81 -9.05 -1.00
C CYS A 376 -21.07 -9.66 -0.37
N GLU A 377 -21.71 -10.61 -1.03
CA GLU A 377 -22.86 -11.35 -0.48
C GLU A 377 -22.47 -12.16 0.76
N MET A 378 -21.34 -12.88 0.70
CA MET A 378 -20.85 -13.67 1.83
C MET A 378 -20.57 -12.80 3.08
N ILE A 379 -20.15 -11.55 2.88
CA ILE A 379 -19.86 -10.61 3.98
C ILE A 379 -21.10 -9.81 4.40
N GLY A 380 -22.13 -9.74 3.54
CA GLY A 380 -23.34 -8.96 3.76
C GLY A 380 -23.13 -7.46 3.54
N VAL A 381 -22.34 -7.07 2.53
CA VAL A 381 -22.14 -5.65 2.18
C VAL A 381 -22.82 -5.33 0.85
N PRO A 382 -23.64 -4.27 0.76
CA PRO A 382 -24.22 -3.83 -0.51
C PRO A 382 -23.15 -3.51 -1.55
N TYR A 383 -23.42 -3.82 -2.82
CA TYR A 383 -22.46 -3.62 -3.90
C TYR A 383 -23.11 -3.16 -5.21
N SER A 384 -22.29 -2.60 -6.11
CA SER A 384 -22.72 -2.21 -7.46
C SER A 384 -22.52 -3.36 -8.45
N GLY A 385 -23.49 -3.55 -9.34
CA GLY A 385 -23.44 -4.56 -10.41
C GLY A 385 -24.43 -5.70 -10.17
N PRO A 386 -24.51 -6.65 -11.10
CA PRO A 386 -25.41 -7.80 -10.97
C PRO A 386 -24.90 -8.76 -9.88
N ASP A 387 -25.84 -9.50 -9.30
CA ASP A 387 -25.55 -10.57 -8.36
C ASP A 387 -24.76 -11.73 -9.00
N PRO A 388 -24.16 -12.65 -8.22
CA PRO A 388 -23.36 -13.74 -8.76
C PRO A 388 -24.10 -14.61 -9.78
N LEU A 389 -25.41 -14.85 -9.60
CA LEU A 389 -26.21 -15.68 -10.50
C LEU A 389 -26.48 -14.93 -11.80
N ALA A 390 -26.95 -13.68 -11.71
CA ALA A 390 -27.15 -12.80 -12.85
C ALA A 390 -25.84 -12.58 -13.61
N MET A 391 -24.73 -12.34 -12.91
CA MET A 391 -23.40 -12.20 -13.51
C MET A 391 -22.96 -13.47 -14.23
N ALA A 392 -23.21 -14.66 -13.66
CA ALA A 392 -22.90 -15.92 -14.31
C ALA A 392 -23.69 -16.09 -15.61
N SER A 393 -25.00 -15.80 -15.60
CA SER A 393 -25.85 -15.85 -16.80
C SER A 393 -25.44 -14.83 -17.86
N LEU A 394 -25.08 -13.60 -17.46
CA LEU A 394 -24.58 -12.56 -18.36
C LEU A 394 -23.21 -12.90 -18.96
N SER A 395 -22.40 -13.67 -18.22
CA SER A 395 -21.05 -14.05 -18.64
C SER A 395 -21.07 -15.20 -19.64
N ASP A 396 -22.01 -16.15 -19.54
CA ASP A 396 -22.19 -17.24 -20.54
C ASP A 396 -23.02 -16.74 -21.73
N ARG A 397 -22.34 -16.46 -22.83
CA ARG A 397 -22.93 -15.88 -24.04
C ARG A 397 -24.00 -16.78 -24.68
N LEU A 398 -23.89 -18.10 -24.56
CA LEU A 398 -24.92 -19.03 -25.07
C LEU A 398 -26.21 -18.92 -24.24
N GLN A 399 -26.09 -18.92 -22.92
CA GLN A 399 -27.25 -18.75 -22.03
C GLN A 399 -27.88 -17.37 -22.20
N LEU A 400 -27.06 -16.33 -22.32
CA LEU A 400 -27.53 -14.98 -22.58
C LEU A 400 -28.33 -14.90 -23.88
N PHE A 401 -27.82 -15.46 -24.98
CA PHE A 401 -28.53 -15.45 -26.26
C PHE A 401 -29.86 -16.19 -26.19
N ALA A 402 -29.87 -17.40 -25.63
CA ALA A 402 -31.11 -18.17 -25.44
C ALA A 402 -32.13 -17.41 -24.56
N LEU A 403 -31.67 -16.72 -23.52
CA LEU A 403 -32.53 -15.91 -22.65
C LEU A 403 -33.14 -14.72 -23.40
N LEU A 404 -32.34 -14.02 -24.22
CA LEU A 404 -32.79 -12.88 -25.03
C LEU A 404 -33.80 -13.32 -26.09
N GLU A 405 -33.53 -14.41 -26.82
CA GLU A 405 -34.45 -14.98 -27.82
C GLU A 405 -35.78 -15.38 -27.19
N ARG A 406 -35.77 -16.00 -26.01
CA ARG A 406 -36.98 -16.35 -25.26
C ARG A 406 -37.84 -15.14 -24.93
N HIS A 407 -37.24 -13.95 -24.82
CA HIS A 407 -37.95 -12.68 -24.59
C HIS A 407 -38.24 -11.91 -25.90
N GLY A 408 -38.09 -12.56 -27.06
CA GLY A 408 -38.38 -11.97 -28.37
C GLY A 408 -37.32 -10.97 -28.87
N LEU A 409 -36.13 -10.95 -28.27
CA LEU A 409 -35.02 -10.09 -28.69
C LEU A 409 -34.15 -10.82 -29.72
N SER A 410 -33.84 -10.14 -30.82
CA SER A 410 -32.97 -10.68 -31.87
C SER A 410 -31.52 -10.76 -31.41
N VAL A 411 -30.89 -11.92 -31.61
CA VAL A 411 -29.46 -12.15 -31.33
C VAL A 411 -28.75 -12.64 -32.61
N PRO A 412 -27.42 -12.47 -32.71
CA PRO A 412 -26.66 -13.02 -33.82
C PRO A 412 -26.75 -14.54 -33.86
N ALA A 413 -26.91 -15.11 -35.06
CA ALA A 413 -26.91 -16.55 -35.26
C ALA A 413 -25.57 -17.16 -34.85
N VAL A 414 -25.63 -18.16 -33.97
CA VAL A 414 -24.49 -18.98 -33.57
C VAL A 414 -24.17 -19.96 -34.69
N VAL A 415 -22.89 -20.13 -34.98
CA VAL A 415 -22.38 -21.02 -36.03
C VAL A 415 -21.40 -22.00 -35.40
N ASP A 416 -21.55 -23.29 -35.67
CA ASP A 416 -20.60 -24.30 -35.22
C ASP A 416 -19.24 -24.12 -35.90
N GLU A 417 -18.16 -24.59 -35.28
CA GLU A 417 -16.81 -24.38 -35.82
C GLU A 417 -16.64 -24.98 -37.23
N ALA A 418 -17.21 -26.16 -37.49
CA ALA A 418 -17.14 -26.80 -38.80
C ALA A 418 -17.84 -25.97 -39.88
N ASP A 419 -18.98 -25.37 -39.54
CA ASP A 419 -19.75 -24.51 -40.44
C ASP A 419 -19.05 -23.16 -40.62
N ALA A 420 -18.42 -22.62 -39.57
CA ALA A 420 -17.64 -21.39 -39.62
C ALA A 420 -16.47 -21.49 -40.60
N PHE A 421 -15.80 -22.65 -40.69
CA PHE A 421 -14.78 -22.88 -41.72
C PHE A 421 -15.36 -23.04 -43.13
N ARG A 422 -16.59 -23.55 -43.28
CA ARG A 422 -17.28 -23.61 -44.59
C ARG A 422 -17.76 -22.23 -45.06
N GLU A 423 -18.16 -21.37 -44.13
CA GLU A 423 -18.57 -19.98 -44.38
C GLU A 423 -17.38 -18.99 -44.51
N GLN A 424 -16.14 -19.49 -44.65
CA GLN A 424 -14.96 -18.65 -44.81
C GLN A 424 -15.09 -17.69 -46.01
N GLY A 425 -14.82 -16.40 -45.78
CA GLY A 425 -15.07 -15.32 -46.75
C GLY A 425 -16.24 -14.42 -46.35
N THR A 426 -17.13 -14.88 -45.47
CA THR A 426 -18.08 -14.01 -44.76
C THR A 426 -17.50 -13.54 -43.43
N PRO A 427 -17.80 -12.31 -42.97
CA PRO A 427 -17.27 -11.83 -41.71
C PRO A 427 -17.96 -12.50 -40.51
N LEU A 428 -17.17 -13.21 -39.72
CA LEU A 428 -17.58 -13.86 -38.48
C LEU A 428 -17.00 -13.13 -37.26
N LEU A 429 -17.66 -13.28 -36.12
CA LEU A 429 -17.20 -12.84 -34.82
C LEU A 429 -16.94 -14.06 -33.94
N VAL A 430 -15.70 -14.19 -33.46
CA VAL A 430 -15.30 -15.21 -32.49
C VAL A 430 -15.31 -14.60 -31.09
N HIS A 431 -16.12 -15.17 -30.22
CA HIS A 431 -16.35 -14.72 -28.86
C HIS A 431 -15.71 -15.67 -27.85
N HIS A 432 -15.25 -15.12 -26.74
CA HIS A 432 -15.09 -15.84 -25.48
C HIS A 432 -16.47 -16.18 -24.93
N ARG A 433 -16.78 -17.48 -24.73
CA ARG A 433 -18.09 -17.92 -24.25
C ARG A 433 -18.41 -17.39 -22.86
N PHE A 434 -17.47 -17.47 -21.92
CA PHE A 434 -17.71 -17.17 -20.50
C PHE A 434 -17.12 -15.82 -20.06
N GLN A 435 -16.56 -15.05 -20.98
CA GLN A 435 -15.86 -13.79 -20.69
C GLN A 435 -16.56 -12.64 -21.42
N GLY A 436 -17.81 -12.34 -21.02
CA GLY A 436 -18.67 -11.34 -21.67
C GLY A 436 -18.10 -9.91 -21.72
N ASP A 437 -17.08 -9.65 -20.93
CA ASP A 437 -16.36 -8.38 -20.83
C ASP A 437 -15.25 -8.22 -21.89
N ARG A 438 -14.90 -9.28 -22.65
CA ARG A 438 -13.96 -9.23 -23.78
C ARG A 438 -14.66 -8.80 -25.08
N GLU A 439 -13.94 -8.03 -25.91
CA GLU A 439 -14.43 -7.71 -27.25
C GLU A 439 -14.21 -8.90 -28.20
N PRO A 440 -15.17 -9.19 -29.10
CA PRO A 440 -15.02 -10.27 -30.07
C PRO A 440 -13.87 -10.05 -31.05
N LEU A 441 -13.30 -11.17 -31.50
CA LEU A 441 -12.30 -11.20 -32.55
C LEU A 441 -13.01 -11.36 -33.90
N ARG A 442 -12.86 -10.36 -34.78
CA ARG A 442 -13.41 -10.42 -36.13
C ARG A 442 -12.54 -11.29 -37.02
N ALA A 443 -13.14 -12.25 -37.71
CA ALA A 443 -12.47 -13.17 -38.63
C ALA A 443 -13.22 -13.22 -39.96
N ALA A 444 -12.56 -12.82 -41.06
CA ALA A 444 -13.14 -12.85 -42.41
C ALA A 444 -12.50 -13.93 -43.31
N THR A 445 -11.38 -14.52 -42.88
CA THR A 445 -10.64 -15.55 -43.62
C THR A 445 -10.44 -16.78 -42.73
N GLY A 446 -10.26 -17.97 -43.33
CA GLY A 446 -10.00 -19.19 -42.56
C GLY A 446 -8.76 -19.09 -41.66
N VAL A 447 -7.71 -18.38 -42.11
CA VAL A 447 -6.51 -18.12 -41.29
C VAL A 447 -6.81 -17.20 -40.10
N ALA A 448 -7.63 -16.17 -40.30
CA ALA A 448 -8.05 -15.28 -39.21
C ALA A 448 -8.95 -16.01 -38.21
N LEU A 449 -9.81 -16.90 -38.70
CA LEU A 449 -10.68 -17.75 -37.89
C LEU A 449 -9.88 -18.71 -37.01
N ASP A 450 -8.95 -19.46 -37.61
CA ASP A 450 -8.06 -20.37 -36.87
C ASP A 450 -7.25 -19.63 -35.80
N ARG A 451 -6.70 -18.46 -36.13
CA ARG A 451 -5.98 -17.61 -35.16
C ARG A 451 -6.89 -17.17 -34.01
N ALA A 452 -8.11 -16.74 -34.31
CA ALA A 452 -9.06 -16.29 -33.30
C ALA A 452 -9.51 -17.43 -32.38
N LEU A 453 -9.80 -18.61 -32.93
CA LEU A 453 -10.15 -19.81 -32.16
C LEU A 453 -9.00 -20.22 -31.23
N LYS A 454 -7.76 -20.26 -31.75
CA LYS A 454 -6.56 -20.55 -30.95
C LYS A 454 -6.35 -19.52 -29.85
N GLN A 455 -6.57 -18.25 -30.13
CA GLN A 455 -6.42 -17.19 -29.13
C GLN A 455 -7.42 -17.34 -27.98
N VAL A 456 -8.71 -17.61 -28.28
CA VAL A 456 -9.72 -17.81 -27.21
C VAL A 456 -9.38 -19.01 -26.33
N ARG A 457 -8.92 -20.12 -26.94
CA ARG A 457 -8.47 -21.31 -26.20
C ARG A 457 -7.22 -21.04 -25.36
N ALA A 458 -6.26 -20.30 -25.91
CA ALA A 458 -5.05 -19.88 -25.19
C ALA A 458 -5.37 -18.94 -24.01
N ASP A 459 -6.42 -18.13 -24.16
CA ASP A 459 -6.98 -17.31 -23.07
C ASP A 459 -7.73 -18.15 -22.01
N GLY A 460 -7.78 -19.49 -22.13
CA GLY A 460 -8.41 -20.39 -21.16
C GLY A 460 -9.94 -20.37 -21.22
N ASP A 461 -10.54 -20.08 -22.38
CA ASP A 461 -11.99 -20.08 -22.57
C ASP A 461 -12.42 -20.89 -23.81
N THR A 462 -13.73 -21.16 -23.93
CA THR A 462 -14.35 -21.84 -25.07
C THR A 462 -14.73 -20.82 -26.15
N PRO A 463 -14.32 -21.00 -27.42
CA PRO A 463 -14.75 -20.13 -28.50
C PRO A 463 -16.22 -20.34 -28.86
N LEU A 464 -16.89 -19.25 -29.23
CA LEU A 464 -18.24 -19.24 -29.79
C LEU A 464 -18.24 -18.36 -31.05
N CYS A 465 -18.61 -18.93 -32.20
CA CYS A 465 -18.68 -18.19 -33.47
C CYS A 465 -20.10 -17.66 -33.70
N THR A 466 -20.20 -16.41 -34.17
CA THR A 466 -21.45 -15.84 -34.66
C THR A 466 -21.25 -15.12 -35.98
N ARG A 467 -22.32 -14.97 -36.77
CA ARG A 467 -22.30 -14.10 -37.95
C ARG A 467 -22.23 -12.64 -37.52
N GLU A 468 -21.38 -11.83 -38.16
CA GLU A 468 -21.32 -10.40 -37.87
C GLU A 468 -22.65 -9.73 -38.29
N PRO A 469 -23.42 -9.14 -37.35
CA PRO A 469 -24.66 -8.47 -37.69
C PRO A 469 -24.37 -7.20 -38.52
N GLY A 470 -25.17 -6.98 -39.55
CA GLY A 470 -25.12 -5.74 -40.33
C GLY A 470 -25.65 -4.53 -39.55
N GLY A 471 -25.22 -3.33 -39.95
CA GLY A 471 -25.75 -2.06 -39.42
C GLY A 471 -24.81 -1.32 -38.45
N HIS A 472 -25.38 -0.35 -37.71
CA HIS A 472 -24.63 0.52 -36.81
C HIS A 472 -24.53 -0.06 -35.39
N ARG A 473 -23.38 0.12 -34.74
CA ARG A 473 -23.16 -0.31 -33.35
C ARG A 473 -23.57 0.78 -32.37
N LEU A 474 -24.67 0.55 -31.65
CA LEU A 474 -25.13 1.41 -30.55
C LEU A 474 -24.72 0.82 -29.19
N ARG A 475 -24.39 1.66 -28.21
CA ARG A 475 -24.17 1.26 -26.81
C ARG A 475 -25.05 2.12 -25.91
N ALA A 476 -25.94 1.47 -25.16
CA ALA A 476 -26.76 2.11 -24.14
C ALA A 476 -26.27 1.70 -22.75
N ILE A 477 -26.34 2.63 -21.78
CA ILE A 477 -26.09 2.33 -20.37
C ILE A 477 -27.43 2.32 -19.66
N VAL A 478 -27.73 1.19 -19.03
CA VAL A 478 -28.95 0.99 -18.23
C VAL A 478 -28.56 0.96 -16.76
N LEU A 479 -29.21 1.80 -15.95
CA LEU A 479 -29.10 1.78 -14.49
C LEU A 479 -30.45 1.35 -13.92
N ALA A 480 -30.43 0.27 -13.13
CA ALA A 480 -31.60 -0.27 -12.45
C ALA A 480 -31.23 -0.62 -11.00
N GLY A 481 -32.12 -0.33 -10.06
CA GLY A 481 -31.97 -0.67 -8.64
C GLY A 481 -32.94 -1.79 -8.26
N GLU A 482 -32.55 -2.60 -7.28
CA GLU A 482 -33.28 -3.80 -6.83
C GLU A 482 -34.66 -3.48 -6.20
N GLN A 483 -34.84 -2.28 -5.63
CA GLN A 483 -36.00 -1.93 -4.79
C GLN A 483 -36.96 -0.88 -5.37
N THR A 484 -36.77 -0.41 -6.60
CA THR A 484 -37.66 0.61 -7.16
C THR A 484 -38.64 0.03 -8.15
N ALA A 485 -39.94 0.14 -7.86
CA ALA A 485 -41.04 0.06 -8.82
C ALA A 485 -40.98 1.12 -9.95
N ALA A 486 -39.86 1.86 -10.04
CA ALA A 486 -39.61 2.87 -11.05
C ALA A 486 -39.00 2.21 -12.29
N ALA A 487 -39.46 2.64 -13.47
CA ALA A 487 -38.90 2.21 -14.74
C ALA A 487 -37.38 2.47 -14.81
N PRO A 488 -36.59 1.59 -15.45
CA PRO A 488 -35.15 1.78 -15.59
C PRO A 488 -34.85 3.11 -16.29
N ARG A 489 -33.88 3.86 -15.74
CA ARG A 489 -33.46 5.12 -16.36
C ARG A 489 -32.41 4.81 -17.43
N VAL A 490 -32.77 5.04 -18.69
CA VAL A 490 -31.83 5.00 -19.81
C VAL A 490 -31.06 6.32 -19.83
N LEU A 491 -29.74 6.23 -19.65
CA LEU A 491 -28.88 7.40 -19.78
C LEU A 491 -28.73 7.78 -21.27
N PRO A 492 -28.51 9.07 -21.59
CA PRO A 492 -28.32 9.50 -22.98
C PRO A 492 -27.20 8.70 -23.65
N LEU A 493 -27.36 8.51 -24.97
CA LEU A 493 -26.39 7.80 -25.78
C LEU A 493 -25.01 8.45 -25.63
N LEU A 494 -24.06 7.70 -25.07
CA LEU A 494 -22.66 8.07 -25.11
C LEU A 494 -22.12 7.69 -26.47
N GLU A 495 -22.13 8.62 -27.42
CA GLU A 495 -21.39 8.46 -28.67
C GLU A 495 -19.89 8.39 -28.37
N ARG A 496 -19.38 7.17 -28.26
CA ARG A 496 -17.95 6.96 -28.37
C ARG A 496 -17.62 7.03 -29.86
N ARG A 497 -17.17 8.20 -30.34
CA ARG A 497 -16.52 8.32 -31.65
C ARG A 497 -15.48 7.20 -31.74
N SER A 498 -15.71 6.27 -32.67
CA SER A 498 -14.74 5.23 -33.00
C SER A 498 -13.41 5.92 -33.22
N ARG A 499 -12.36 5.50 -32.51
CA ARG A 499 -10.99 5.98 -32.73
C ARG A 499 -10.38 5.32 -33.98
N ARG A 500 -11.19 5.21 -35.02
CA ARG A 500 -10.83 4.99 -36.40
C ARG A 500 -11.55 6.07 -37.21
N GLY A 501 -10.89 7.21 -37.36
CA GLY A 501 -10.94 7.91 -38.64
C GLY A 501 -10.35 7.00 -39.73
N GLY A 502 -10.59 7.25 -41.01
CA GLY A 502 -10.46 8.60 -41.54
C GLY A 502 -9.02 9.04 -41.31
#